data_AF-A0A090YTC4-F1
#
_entry.id   AF-A0A090YTC4-F1
#
_cell.length_a   1.000
_cell.length_b   1.000
_cell.length_c   1.000
_cell.angle_alpha   90.00
_cell.angle_beta   90.00
_cell.angle_gamma   90.00
#
_symmetry.space_group_name_H-M   'P 1'
#
loop_
_entity.id
_entity.type
_entity.pdbx_description
1 polymer ?
#
loop_
_entity_poly.entity_id
_entity_poly.type
_entity_poly.pdbx_seq_one_letter_code
_entity_poly.pdbx_strand_id
1 'polypeptide(L)'
;MKKVTVNFQYQDVDGLKESKYEAYLLSDSIYYEFNGENLTFREIPMRERGKKELTIYDTDSYKAIEIYCRTAIENIHEMSASKFIEAVMEGQNLPSGN
;
A
#
# COMPACT_ATOMS: atom_id res chain seq x y z
N MET A 1 3.07 12.22 2.61
CA MET A 1 2.45 11.70 1.36
C MET A 1 0.95 12.00 1.32
N LYS A 2 0.27 11.89 0.17
CA LYS A 2 -1.17 12.20 0.06
C LYS A 2 -2.02 11.02 0.52
N LYS A 3 -2.94 11.25 1.45
CA LYS A 3 -3.88 10.24 1.94
C LYS A 3 -5.07 10.06 0.97
N VAL A 4 -5.50 8.83 0.79
CA VAL A 4 -6.71 8.44 0.04
C VAL A 4 -7.57 7.50 0.88
N THR A 5 -8.85 7.44 0.54
CA THR A 5 -9.80 6.47 1.11
C THR A 5 -9.97 5.35 0.10
N VAL A 6 -9.82 4.10 0.52
CA VAL A 6 -10.06 2.93 -0.31
C VAL A 6 -11.34 2.26 0.14
N ASN A 7 -12.24 2.03 -0.81
CA ASN A 7 -13.37 1.13 -0.69
C ASN A 7 -13.02 -0.13 -1.51
N PHE A 8 -12.76 -1.24 -0.82
CA PHE A 8 -12.43 -2.53 -1.42
C PHE A 8 -13.64 -3.46 -1.39
N GLN A 9 -14.10 -3.85 -2.56
CA GLN A 9 -15.23 -4.76 -2.75
C GLN A 9 -14.72 -6.13 -3.18
N TYR A 10 -15.09 -7.16 -2.44
CA TYR A 10 -14.62 -8.53 -2.68
C TYR A 10 -15.75 -9.54 -2.50
N GLN A 11 -15.62 -10.69 -3.14
CA GLN A 11 -16.58 -11.78 -3.02
C GLN A 11 -15.98 -12.85 -2.10
N ASP A 12 -16.71 -13.23 -1.05
CA ASP A 12 -16.36 -14.37 -0.20
C ASP A 12 -17.48 -15.43 -0.20
N VAL A 13 -17.35 -16.45 0.67
CA VAL A 13 -18.32 -17.55 0.81
C VAL A 13 -19.72 -17.08 1.22
N ASP A 14 -19.81 -15.92 1.86
CA ASP A 14 -21.06 -15.33 2.37
C ASP A 14 -21.62 -14.24 1.43
N GLY A 15 -20.98 -14.00 0.29
CA GLY A 15 -21.45 -13.07 -0.74
C GLY A 15 -20.53 -11.88 -0.99
N LEU A 16 -21.11 -10.79 -1.51
CA LEU A 16 -20.38 -9.54 -1.75
C LEU A 16 -20.13 -8.82 -0.43
N LYS A 17 -18.87 -8.47 -0.17
CA LYS A 17 -18.41 -7.75 1.01
C LYS A 17 -17.76 -6.42 0.61
N GLU A 18 -17.70 -5.53 1.59
CA GLU A 18 -17.06 -4.22 1.48
C GLU A 18 -16.14 -3.97 2.67
N SER A 19 -14.93 -3.47 2.40
CA SER A 19 -13.99 -2.99 3.41
C SER A 19 -13.55 -1.57 3.07
N LYS A 20 -13.60 -0.67 4.05
CA LYS A 20 -13.22 0.73 3.88
C LYS A 20 -12.05 1.09 4.79
N TYR A 21 -10.96 1.58 4.21
CA TYR A 21 -9.74 1.91 4.95
C TYR A 21 -9.01 3.13 4.36
N GLU A 22 -8.12 3.72 5.16
CA GLU A 22 -7.25 4.80 4.71
C GLU A 22 -5.92 4.24 4.20
N ALA A 23 -5.40 4.82 3.11
CA ALA A 23 -4.11 4.46 2.53
C ALA A 23 -3.38 5.70 2.02
N TYR A 24 -2.15 5.52 1.54
CA TYR A 24 -1.30 6.63 1.09
C TYR A 24 -0.85 6.43 -0.36
N LEU A 25 -0.94 7.49 -1.15
CA LEU A 25 -0.42 7.49 -2.52
C LEU A 25 1.10 7.59 -2.51
N LEU A 26 1.75 6.62 -3.18
CA LEU A 26 3.15 6.72 -3.57
C LEU A 26 3.27 7.44 -4.91
N SER A 27 2.36 7.18 -5.84
CA SER A 27 2.25 7.83 -7.16
C SER A 27 0.80 7.85 -7.63
N ASP A 28 0.54 8.40 -8.82
CA ASP A 28 -0.81 8.39 -9.42
C ASP A 28 -1.33 6.99 -9.77
N SER A 29 -0.45 5.99 -9.78
CA SER A 29 -0.78 4.60 -10.14
C SER A 29 -0.54 3.60 -9.01
N ILE A 30 0.03 4.02 -7.88
CA ILE A 30 0.37 3.13 -6.76
C ILE A 30 -0.03 3.79 -5.45
N TYR A 31 -0.77 3.05 -4.63
CA TYR A 31 -0.94 3.35 -3.22
C TYR A 31 -0.30 2.26 -2.37
N TYR A 32 -0.10 2.56 -1.09
CA TYR A 32 0.42 1.60 -0.14
C TYR A 32 -0.30 1.67 1.21
N GLU A 33 -0.23 0.55 1.92
CA GLU A 33 -0.74 0.34 3.27
C GLU A 33 0.41 -0.10 4.17
N PHE A 34 0.43 0.37 5.42
CA PHE A 34 1.39 -0.06 6.42
C PHE A 34 0.64 -0.50 7.67
N ASN A 35 0.77 -1.77 8.07
CA ASN A 35 0.10 -2.32 9.25
C ASN A 35 1.00 -2.40 10.49
N GLY A 36 2.16 -1.75 10.46
CA GLY A 36 3.18 -1.79 11.53
C GLY A 36 4.29 -2.80 11.27
N GLU A 37 4.02 -3.84 10.49
CA GLU A 37 4.99 -4.90 10.16
C GLU A 37 5.21 -5.04 8.65
N ASN A 38 4.13 -4.92 7.88
CA ASN A 38 4.11 -5.13 6.44
C ASN A 38 3.73 -3.85 5.71
N LEU A 39 4.43 -3.63 4.61
CA LEU A 39 4.18 -2.57 3.66
C LEU A 39 3.65 -3.20 2.38
N THR A 40 2.37 -2.96 2.08
CA THR A 40 1.70 -3.54 0.91
C THR A 40 1.50 -2.44 -0.13
N PHE A 41 2.13 -2.58 -1.29
CA PHE A 41 1.93 -1.72 -2.45
C PHE A 41 0.89 -2.33 -3.38
N ARG A 42 -0.02 -1.51 -3.87
CA ARG A 42 -1.09 -1.94 -4.78
C ARG A 42 -1.21 -0.98 -5.95
N GLU A 43 -1.39 -1.56 -7.14
CA GLU A 43 -1.66 -0.78 -8.35
C GLU A 43 -3.09 -0.22 -8.31
N ILE A 44 -3.24 1.05 -8.70
CA ILE A 44 -4.54 1.71 -8.84
C ILE A 44 -5.11 1.39 -10.23
N PRO A 45 -6.34 0.81 -10.31
CA PRO A 45 -7.03 0.60 -11.57
C PRO A 45 -7.14 1.91 -12.35
N MET A 46 -6.95 1.87 -13.67
CA MET A 46 -6.93 3.09 -14.50
C MET A 46 -8.13 4.01 -14.27
N ARG A 47 -9.32 3.44 -14.08
CA ARG A 47 -10.57 4.18 -13.83
C ARG A 47 -10.64 4.90 -12.48
N GLU A 48 -9.77 4.55 -11.54
CA GLU A 48 -9.70 5.12 -10.19
C GLU A 48 -8.56 6.13 -10.02
N ARG A 49 -7.63 6.22 -10.98
CA ARG A 49 -6.47 7.12 -10.88
C ARG A 49 -6.89 8.59 -10.78
N GLY A 50 -6.22 9.34 -9.91
CA GLY A 50 -6.48 10.76 -9.65
C GLY A 50 -7.63 11.04 -8.66
N LYS A 51 -8.42 10.04 -8.27
CA LYS A 51 -9.48 10.21 -7.28
C LYS A 51 -8.91 10.27 -5.85
N LYS A 52 -9.66 10.91 -4.95
CA LYS A 52 -9.37 10.90 -3.51
C LYS A 52 -9.99 9.69 -2.80
N GLU A 53 -11.09 9.19 -3.34
CA GLU A 53 -11.78 7.99 -2.89
C GLU A 53 -11.70 6.97 -4.03
N LEU A 54 -11.07 5.83 -3.76
CA LEU A 54 -10.86 4.76 -4.72
C LEU A 54 -11.88 3.66 -4.47
N THR A 55 -12.51 3.15 -5.52
CA THR A 55 -13.33 1.92 -5.47
C THR A 55 -12.62 0.81 -6.21
N ILE A 56 -12.11 -0.16 -5.46
CA ILE A 56 -11.31 -1.28 -5.98
C ILE A 56 -12.09 -2.56 -5.79
N TYR A 57 -12.12 -3.38 -6.83
CA TYR A 57 -12.81 -4.67 -6.83
C TYR A 57 -11.76 -5.78 -6.81
N ASP A 58 -12.05 -6.89 -6.15
CA ASP A 58 -11.17 -8.07 -6.16
C ASP A 58 -10.94 -8.64 -7.57
N THR A 59 -11.89 -8.38 -8.48
CA THR A 59 -11.77 -8.72 -9.90
C THR A 59 -10.88 -7.77 -10.69
N ASP A 60 -10.51 -6.62 -10.13
CA ASP A 60 -9.51 -5.76 -10.77
C ASP A 60 -8.20 -6.53 -10.79
N SER A 61 -7.62 -6.70 -11.97
CA SER A 61 -6.29 -7.27 -12.12
C SER A 61 -5.25 -6.26 -11.61
N TYR A 62 -5.17 -6.05 -10.30
CA TYR A 62 -4.18 -5.20 -9.67
C TYR A 62 -3.05 -6.07 -9.12
N LYS A 63 -1.82 -5.66 -9.38
CA LYS A 63 -0.65 -6.28 -8.76
C LYS A 63 -0.54 -5.74 -7.34
N ALA A 64 -0.41 -6.64 -6.38
CA ALA A 64 -0.02 -6.33 -5.02
C ALA A 64 1.39 -6.88 -4.76
N ILE A 65 2.23 -6.07 -4.11
CA ILE A 65 3.55 -6.48 -3.63
C ILE A 65 3.59 -6.18 -2.14
N GLU A 66 3.89 -7.19 -1.34
CA GLU A 66 4.07 -7.05 0.10
C GLU A 66 5.56 -7.14 0.46
N ILE A 67 5.99 -6.23 1.32
CA ILE A 67 7.35 -6.20 1.86
C ILE A 67 7.26 -6.24 3.38
N TYR A 68 7.92 -7.22 3.99
CA TYR A 68 8.06 -7.29 5.44
C TYR A 68 9.13 -6.30 5.91
N CYS A 69 8.74 -5.34 6.74
CA CYS A 69 9.62 -4.32 7.30
C CYS A 69 10.16 -4.80 8.66
N ARG A 70 11.36 -5.37 8.69
CA ARG A 70 12.05 -5.80 9.94
C ARG A 70 12.38 -4.64 10.88
N THR A 71 12.60 -3.46 10.33
CA THR A 71 12.88 -2.25 11.10
C THR A 71 11.58 -1.46 11.20
N ALA A 72 11.13 -1.14 12.42
CA ALA A 72 9.98 -0.27 12.62
C ALA A 72 10.27 1.10 11.99
N ILE A 73 9.67 1.38 10.84
CA ILE A 73 9.81 2.68 10.17
C ILE A 73 8.87 3.66 10.89
N GLU A 74 9.37 4.30 11.96
CA GLU A 74 8.64 5.35 12.66
C GLU A 74 8.36 6.54 11.72
N ASN A 75 7.13 7.08 11.76
CA ASN A 75 6.70 8.26 10.98
C ASN A 75 6.77 8.11 9.44
N ILE A 76 6.59 6.90 8.92
CA ILE A 76 6.63 6.56 7.49
C ILE A 76 5.77 7.48 6.59
N HIS A 77 4.67 8.03 7.11
CA HIS A 77 3.72 8.87 6.36
C HIS A 77 4.17 10.33 6.23
N GLU A 78 5.07 10.79 7.11
CA GLU A 78 5.61 12.15 7.15
C GLU A 78 6.87 12.29 6.28
N MET A 79 7.45 11.17 5.85
CA MET A 79 8.63 11.14 5.01
C MET A 79 8.35 11.60 3.57
N SER A 80 9.39 12.12 2.91
CA SER A 80 9.40 12.25 1.46
C SER A 80 9.44 10.85 0.82
N ALA A 81 8.98 10.73 -0.43
CA ALA A 81 9.01 9.46 -1.16
C ALA A 81 10.43 8.87 -1.29
N SER A 82 11.46 9.71 -1.46
CA SER A 82 12.85 9.26 -1.52
C SER A 82 13.30 8.61 -0.21
N LYS A 83 13.10 9.29 0.92
CA LYS A 83 13.46 8.78 2.26
C LYS A 83 12.67 7.53 2.63
N PHE A 84 11.41 7.47 2.21
CA PHE A 84 10.58 6.29 2.37
C PHE A 84 11.17 5.08 1.63
N ILE A 85 11.53 5.25 0.35
CA ILE A 85 12.13 4.16 -0.46
C ILE A 85 13.47 3.72 0.16
N GLU A 86 14.32 4.67 0.56
CA GLU A 86 15.59 4.39 1.22
C GLU A 86 15.39 3.59 2.51
N ALA A 87 14.48 4.01 3.40
CA ALA A 87 14.20 3.31 4.65
C ALA A 87 13.67 1.88 4.43
N VAL A 88 12.81 1.69 3.42
CA VAL A 88 12.33 0.36 3.03
C VAL A 88 13.48 -0.51 2.54
N MET A 89 14.37 0.02 1.70
CA MET A 89 15.54 -0.70 1.17
C MET A 89 16.58 -1.01 2.24
N GLU A 90 16.86 -0.08 3.15
CA GLU A 90 17.76 -0.28 4.29
C GLU A 90 17.24 -1.36 5.23
N GLY A 91 15.92 -1.40 5.48
CA GLY A 91 15.30 -2.48 6.26
C GLY A 91 15.40 -3.87 5.61
N GLN A 92 15.60 -3.95 4.29
CA GLN A 92 15.90 -5.21 3.58
C GLN A 92 17.40 -5.53 3.56
N ASN A 93 18.25 -4.51 3.64
CA ASN A 93 19.70 -4.62 3.62
C ASN A 93 20.27 -4.66 5.05
N LEU A 94 20.16 -5.81 5.73
CA LEU A 94 21.08 -6.16 6.83
C LEU A 94 21.90 -7.39 6.42
N PRO A 95 23.18 -7.46 6.85
CA PRO A 95 24.23 -8.16 6.12
C PRO A 95 23.92 -9.64 5.98
N SER A 96 24.22 -10.18 4.81
CA SER A 96 24.65 -11.57 4.68
C SER A 96 25.93 -11.74 5.52
N GLY A 97 25.77 -11.85 6.83
CA GLY A 97 26.85 -12.05 7.80
C GLY A 97 27.13 -13.54 7.93
N ASN A 98 28.22 -13.95 7.27
CA ASN A 98 29.12 -15.09 7.47
C ASN A 98 28.76 -16.16 8.50
#